data_AF-A0AAW6NJH1-F1
#
_entry.id   AF-A0AAW6NJH1-F1
#
_cell.length_a   1.000
_cell.length_b   1.000
_cell.length_c   1.000
_cell.angle_alpha   90.00
_cell.angle_beta   90.00
_cell.angle_gamma   90.00
#
_symmetry.space_group_name_H-M   'P 1'
#
loop_
_entity.id
_entity.type
_entity.pdbx_description
1 polymer ?
#
loop_
_entity_poly.entity_id
_entity_poly.type
_entity_poly.pdbx_seq_one_letter_code
_entity_poly.pdbx_strand_id
1 'polypeptide(L)' 'FFINSEQLETADVNGADALCRYTELGQAELGEALNNPAFVDELTGLINQGYWYFDE' A
#
# COMPACT_ATOMS: atom_id res chain seq x y z
N PHE A 1 -1.89 -0.62 10.71
CA PHE A 1 -2.66 -1.66 9.98
C PHE A 1 -1.93 -2.99 10.14
N PHE A 2 -2.51 -4.13 9.76
CA PHE A 2 -1.81 -5.43 9.82
C PHE A 2 -1.94 -6.16 8.49
N ILE A 3 -0.82 -6.66 7.96
CA ILE A 3 -0.77 -7.52 6.77
C ILE A 3 -0.06 -8.81 7.18
N ASN A 4 -0.68 -9.97 6.93
CA ASN A 4 -0.12 -11.29 7.29
C ASN A 4 0.40 -11.39 8.74
N SER A 5 -0.35 -10.82 9.69
CA SER A 5 0.01 -10.74 11.12
C SER A 5 1.25 -9.89 11.44
N GLU A 6 1.85 -9.22 10.46
CA GLU A 6 2.87 -8.20 10.66
C GLU A 6 2.23 -6.81 10.78
N GLN A 7 2.79 -5.98 11.66
CA GLN A 7 2.35 -4.60 11.83
C GLN A 7 2.84 -3.77 10.63
N LEU A 8 1.89 -3.13 9.95
CA LEU A 8 2.18 -2.16 8.89
C LEU A 8 2.16 -0.74 9.47
N GLU A 9 3.33 -0.10 9.46
CA GLU A 9 3.57 1.28 9.91
C GLU A 9 3.20 2.33 8.84
N THR A 10 1.91 2.43 8.52
CA THR A 10 1.48 3.33 7.43
C THR A 10 1.78 4.82 7.65
N ALA A 11 2.33 5.44 6.62
CA ALA A 11 2.50 6.88 6.45
C ALA A 11 1.23 7.56 5.92
N ASP A 12 0.30 6.80 5.31
CA ASP A 12 -0.99 7.32 4.85
C ASP A 12 -2.15 6.37 5.19
N VAL A 13 -3.13 6.88 5.95
CA VAL A 13 -4.26 6.07 6.42
C VAL A 13 -5.19 5.69 5.27
N ASN A 14 -5.36 6.56 4.27
CA ASN A 14 -6.24 6.28 3.12
C ASN A 14 -5.61 5.23 2.21
N GLY A 15 -4.31 5.36 1.94
CA GLY A 15 -3.56 4.36 1.16
C GLY A 15 -3.55 2.97 1.82
N ALA A 16 -3.33 2.91 3.14
CA ALA A 16 -3.37 1.64 3.87
C ALA A 16 -4.79 1.05 4.03
N ASP A 17 -5.83 1.89 4.16
CA ASP A 17 -7.21 1.40 4.13
C ASP A 17 -7.55 0.79 2.78
N ALA A 18 -7.13 1.41 1.68
CA ALA A 18 -7.31 0.87 0.33
C ALA A 18 -6.61 -0.49 0.16
N LEU A 19 -5.36 -0.63 0.62
CA LEU A 19 -4.61 -1.90 0.65
C LEU A 19 -5.32 -3.00 1.46
N CYS A 20 -6.11 -2.63 2.45
CA CYS A 20 -6.86 -3.59 3.26
C CYS A 20 -8.24 -3.94 2.67
N ARG A 21 -8.88 -2.99 1.96
CA ARG A 21 -10.22 -3.16 1.39
C ARG A 21 -10.22 -3.87 0.05
N TYR A 22 -9.22 -3.61 -0.77
CA TYR A 22 -9.19 -4.07 -2.15
C TYR A 22 -8.05 -5.05 -2.35
N THR A 23 -8.30 -6.08 -3.16
CA THR A 23 -7.27 -7.04 -3.61
C THR A 23 -6.51 -6.55 -4.83
N GLU A 24 -7.05 -5.55 -5.53
CA GLU A 24 -6.45 -4.90 -6.70
C GLU A 24 -6.56 -3.39 -6.50
N LEU A 25 -5.47 -2.68 -6.72
CA LEU A 25 -5.39 -1.25 -6.50
C LEU A 25 -4.82 -0.55 -7.73
N GLY A 26 -5.47 0.55 -8.10
CA GLY A 26 -4.98 1.44 -9.13
C GLY A 26 -4.72 2.84 -8.58
N GLN A 27 -4.27 3.72 -9.47
CA GLN A 27 -4.05 5.14 -9.16
C GLN A 27 -5.33 5.83 -8.65
N ALA A 28 -6.52 5.36 -9.03
CA ALA A 28 -7.79 5.93 -8.58
C ALA A 28 -8.06 5.68 -7.08
N GLU A 29 -7.77 4.47 -6.59
CA GLU A 29 -8.01 4.11 -5.18
C GLU A 29 -6.90 4.61 -4.26
N LEU A 30 -5.64 4.56 -4.71
CA LEU A 30 -4.52 5.09 -3.95
C LEU A 30 -4.47 6.62 -3.99
N GLY A 31 -4.99 7.24 -5.06
CA GLY A 31 -5.22 8.68 -5.17
C GLY A 31 -4.01 9.51 -4.73
N GLU A 32 -4.23 10.38 -3.74
CA GLU A 32 -3.22 11.29 -3.21
C GLU A 32 -2.17 10.59 -2.33
N ALA A 33 -2.41 9.36 -1.87
CA ALA A 33 -1.42 8.61 -1.08
C ALA A 33 -0.12 8.38 -1.86
N LEU A 34 -0.20 8.25 -3.20
CA LEU A 34 0.97 8.16 -4.08
C LEU A 34 1.80 9.44 -4.15
N ASN A 35 1.24 10.60 -3.76
CA ASN A 35 2.00 11.84 -3.67
C ASN A 35 2.83 11.91 -2.37
N ASN A 36 2.56 11.04 -1.40
CA ASN A 36 3.33 10.96 -0.17
C ASN A 36 4.54 10.04 -0.38
N PRO A 37 5.78 10.58 -0.43
CA PRO A 37 6.96 9.78 -0.69
C PRO A 37 7.21 8.71 0.38
N ALA A 38 6.78 8.93 1.62
CA ALA A 38 6.89 7.93 2.68
C ALA A 38 5.97 6.72 2.42
N PHE A 39 4.76 6.96 1.93
CA PHE A 39 3.83 5.89 1.56
C PHE A 39 4.33 5.09 0.35
N VAL A 40 4.93 5.77 -0.63
CA VAL A 40 5.53 5.09 -1.80
C VAL A 40 6.70 4.20 -1.38
N ASP A 41 7.54 4.62 -0.43
CA ASP A 41 8.62 3.80 0.12
C ASP A 41 8.08 2.53 0.79
N GLU A 42 7.04 2.66 1.61
CA GLU A 42 6.38 1.52 2.23
C GLU A 42 5.75 0.55 1.22
N LEU A 43 5.01 1.09 0.24
CA LEU A 43 4.41 0.30 -0.83
C LEU A 43 5.49 -0.47 -1.60
N THR A 44 6.62 0.18 -1.85
CA THR A 44 7.79 -0.45 -2.47
C THR A 44 8.36 -1.57 -1.59
N GLY A 45 8.40 -1.37 -0.27
CA GLY A 45 8.78 -2.42 0.69
C GLY A 45 7.86 -3.64 0.62
N LEU A 46 6.54 -3.42 0.60
CA LEU A 46 5.53 -4.48 0.48
C LEU A 46 5.66 -5.24 -0.83
N ILE A 47 5.93 -4.53 -1.94
CA ILE A 47 6.14 -5.15 -3.24
C ILE A 47 7.42 -6.00 -3.24
N ASN A 48 8.51 -5.49 -2.68
CA ASN A 48 9.78 -6.21 -2.58
C ASN A 48 9.70 -7.45 -1.69
N GLN A 49 8.83 -7.45 -0.68
CA GLN A 49 8.55 -8.62 0.16
C GLN A 49 7.64 -9.66 -0.52
N GLY A 50 7.09 -9.33 -1.69
CA GLY A 50 6.17 -10.19 -2.44
C GLY A 50 4.74 -10.19 -1.89
N TYR A 51 4.39 -9.25 -1.02
CA TYR A 51 3.00 -9.08 -0.55
C TYR A 51 2.12 -8.46 -1.63
N TRP A 52 2.70 -7.60 -2.47
CA TRP A 52 2.03 -6.95 -3.59
C TRP A 52 2.90 -7.07 -4.85
N TYR A 53 2.27 -6.95 -6.01
CA TYR A 53 2.96 -6.92 -7.29
C TYR A 53 2.22 -5.99 -8.24
N PHE A 54 2.93 -5.49 -9.25
CA PHE A 54 2.29 -4.78 -10.34
C PHE A 54 1.76 -5.80 -11.34
N ASP A 55 0.45 -5.77 -11.57
CA ASP A 55 -0.18 -6.44 -12.71
C ASP A 55 0.07 -5.61 -13.98
N GLU A 56 0.16 -6.28 -15.13
CA GLU A 56 0.76 -5.78 -16.39
C GLU A 56 0.02 -4.59 -17.04
#